data_AF-A0A949HX74-F1
#
_entry.id   AF-A0A949HX74-F1
#
_cell.length_a   1.000
_cell.length_b   1.000
_cell.length_c   1.000
_cell.angle_alpha   90.00
_cell.angle_beta   90.00
_cell.angle_gamma   90.00
#
_symmetry.space_group_name_H-M   'P 1'
#
loop_
_entity.id
_entity.type
_entity.pdbx_description
1 polymer ?
#
loop_
_entity_poly.entity_id
_entity_poly.type
_entity_poly.pdbx_seq_one_letter_code
_entity_poly.pdbx_strand_id
1 'polypeptide(L)'
;SEFRELETQNPHFKFHVTCTRAKPEDNWTGRTGRVDAAWVREHVADLANTFFYACGPNPLVEFAEAVVFEFGAPKEQMKTEKWG
;
A
#
# COMPACT_ATOMS: atom_id res chain seq x y z
N SER A 1 4.98 17.47 2.05
CA SER A 1 4.63 16.54 3.14
C SER A 1 5.86 15.74 3.47
N GLU A 2 6.00 15.30 4.73
CA GLU A 2 7.16 14.57 5.23
C GLU A 2 7.57 13.40 4.32
N PHE A 3 6.62 12.57 3.87
CA PHE A 3 6.92 11.44 2.97
C PHE A 3 7.47 11.87 1.60
N ARG A 4 7.08 13.03 1.07
CA ARG A 4 7.62 13.54 -0.22
C ARG A 4 9.05 14.05 -0.06
N GLU A 5 9.37 14.63 1.09
CA GLU A 5 10.73 15.05 1.41
C GLU A 5 11.64 13.82 1.59
N LEU A 6 11.16 12.79 2.28
CA LEU A 6 11.88 11.50 2.42
C LEU A 6 12.15 10.83 1.06
N GLU A 7 11.18 10.85 0.14
CA GLU A 7 11.35 10.33 -1.22
C GLU A 7 12.42 11.09 -2.01
N THR A 8 12.61 12.39 -1.72
CA THR A 8 13.68 13.19 -2.34
C THR A 8 15.05 12.87 -1.74
N GLN A 9 15.10 12.54 -0.45
CA GLN A 9 16.35 12.27 0.27
C GLN A 9 16.84 10.83 0.13
N ASN A 10 15.94 9.88 -0.14
CA ASN A 10 16.26 8.46 -0.23
C ASN A 10 15.73 7.84 -1.53
N PRO A 11 16.59 7.48 -2.50
CA PRO A 11 16.15 6.89 -3.76
C PRO A 11 15.49 5.52 -3.61
N HIS A 12 15.71 4.84 -2.47
CA HIS A 12 15.10 3.54 -2.15
C HIS A 12 13.70 3.66 -1.52
N PHE A 13 13.25 4.88 -1.19
CA PHE A 13 11.91 5.12 -0.68
C PHE A 13 11.01 5.67 -1.79
N LYS A 14 9.81 5.11 -1.92
CA LYS A 14 8.77 5.58 -2.84
C LYS A 14 7.45 5.73 -2.12
N PHE A 15 6.75 6.84 -2.38
CA PHE A 15 5.49 7.17 -1.71
C PHE A 15 4.35 7.28 -2.73
N HIS A 16 3.45 6.30 -2.69
CA HIS A 16 2.30 6.22 -3.58
C HIS A 16 1.00 6.47 -2.81
N VAL A 17 0.12 7.30 -3.37
CA VAL A 17 -1.16 7.67 -2.76
C VAL A 17 -2.27 7.51 -3.79
N THR A 18 -3.39 6.93 -3.37
CA THR A 18 -4.61 6.85 -4.17
C THR A 18 -5.81 7.37 -3.36
N CYS A 19 -6.74 8.04 -4.05
CA CYS A 19 -7.97 8.53 -3.44
C CYS A 19 -9.20 7.81 -4.04
N THR A 20 -10.01 7.18 -3.20
CA THR A 20 -11.20 6.42 -3.67
C THR A 20 -12.41 7.31 -3.97
N ARG A 21 -12.46 8.52 -3.40
CA ARG A 21 -13.62 9.43 -3.45
C ARG A 21 -13.23 10.87 -3.79
N ALA A 22 -12.18 11.03 -4.59
CA ALA A 22 -11.76 12.35 -5.07
C ALA A 22 -12.89 12.99 -5.88
N LYS A 23 -13.22 14.23 -5.55
CA LYS A 23 -14.19 15.05 -6.27
C LYS A 23 -13.48 16.16 -7.05
N PRO A 24 -14.12 16.76 -8.07
CA PRO A 24 -13.53 17.87 -8.82
C PRO A 24 -13.06 19.04 -7.93
N GLU A 25 -13.82 19.37 -6.88
CA GLU A 25 -13.47 20.43 -5.94
C GLU A 25 -12.22 20.16 -5.09
N ASP A 26 -11.78 18.90 -4.96
CA ASP A 26 -10.59 18.52 -4.19
C ASP A 26 -9.28 18.82 -4.93
N ASN A 27 -9.34 19.19 -6.22
CA ASN A 27 -8.18 19.40 -7.10
C ASN A 27 -7.17 18.23 -7.09
N TRP A 28 -7.65 17.00 -6.88
CA TRP A 28 -6.81 15.81 -6.82
C TRP A 28 -6.36 15.37 -8.22
N THR A 29 -5.06 15.39 -8.45
CA THR A 29 -4.44 15.00 -9.74
C THR A 29 -3.73 13.65 -9.69
N GLY A 30 -3.75 12.98 -8.53
CA GLY A 30 -3.11 11.68 -8.32
C GLY A 30 -3.98 10.49 -8.75
N ARG A 31 -3.50 9.28 -8.47
CA ARG A 31 -4.27 8.04 -8.74
C ARG A 31 -5.59 8.06 -7.98
N THR A 32 -6.63 7.53 -8.61
CA THR A 32 -7.91 7.27 -7.97
C THR A 32 -8.24 5.79 -7.97
N GLY A 33 -9.07 5.37 -7.02
CA GLY A 33 -9.49 3.98 -6.89
C GLY A 33 -8.93 3.29 -5.64
N ARG A 34 -9.43 2.08 -5.39
CA ARG A 34 -9.01 1.27 -4.24
C ARG A 34 -7.67 0.60 -4.52
N VAL A 35 -6.90 0.31 -3.47
CA VAL A 35 -5.71 -0.53 -3.59
C VAL A 35 -6.15 -1.93 -4.01
N ASP A 36 -5.47 -2.55 -4.96
CA ASP A 36 -5.76 -3.90 -5.42
C ASP A 36 -4.46 -4.66 -5.68
N ALA A 37 -4.57 -5.98 -5.87
CA ALA A 37 -3.42 -6.86 -6.05
C ALA A 37 -2.61 -6.51 -7.30
N ALA A 38 -3.28 -6.07 -8.37
CA ALA A 38 -2.63 -5.66 -9.60
C ALA A 38 -1.73 -4.43 -9.38
N TRP A 39 -2.25 -3.41 -8.70
CA TRP A 39 -1.49 -2.20 -8.43
C TRP A 39 -0.36 -2.43 -7.45
N VAL A 40 -0.56 -3.22 -6.39
CA VAL A 40 0.53 -3.55 -5.47
C VAL A 40 1.64 -4.29 -6.20
N ARG A 41 1.30 -5.23 -7.09
CA ARG A 41 2.27 -6.00 -7.89
C ARG A 41 3.13 -5.11 -8.80
N GLU A 42 2.62 -3.98 -9.29
CA GLU A 42 3.43 -3.01 -10.08
C GLU A 42 4.62 -2.45 -9.28
N HIS A 43 4.57 -2.47 -7.95
CA HIS A 43 5.60 -1.91 -7.06
C HIS A 43 6.45 -2.98 -6.35
N VAL A 44 6.18 -4.27 -6.59
CA VAL A 44 6.92 -5.38 -5.97
C VAL A 44 7.87 -5.97 -7.01
N ALA A 45 9.18 -5.75 -6.82
CA ALA A 45 10.20 -6.26 -7.74
C ALA A 45 10.52 -7.75 -7.52
N ASP A 46 10.68 -8.17 -6.26
CA ASP A 46 10.99 -9.54 -5.88
C ASP A 46 10.07 -9.99 -4.74
N LEU A 47 9.02 -10.72 -5.11
CA LEU A 47 8.03 -11.22 -4.15
C LEU A 47 8.66 -12.14 -3.09
N ALA A 48 9.62 -12.98 -3.46
CA ALA A 48 10.20 -13.94 -2.52
C ALA A 48 10.99 -13.25 -1.39
N ASN A 49 11.48 -12.04 -1.64
CA ASN A 49 12.27 -11.25 -0.69
C ASN A 49 11.54 -9.98 -0.19
N THR A 50 10.25 -9.83 -0.47
CA THR A 50 9.45 -8.67 -0.02
C THR A 50 8.65 -9.02 1.24
N PHE A 51 8.70 -8.13 2.23
CA PHE A 51 7.84 -8.18 3.41
C PHE A 51 6.78 -7.07 3.32
N PHE A 52 5.56 -7.40 3.73
CA PHE A 52 4.42 -6.51 3.73
C PHE A 52 4.05 -6.14 5.16
N TYR A 53 3.71 -4.88 5.38
CA TYR A 53 3.37 -4.37 6.70
C TYR A 53 2.02 -3.64 6.62
N ALA A 54 1.10 -3.97 7.51
CA ALA A 54 -0.16 -3.25 7.66
C ALA A 54 -0.48 -2.99 9.12
N CYS A 55 -0.94 -1.78 9.41
CA CYS A 55 -1.35 -1.34 10.73
C CYS A 55 -2.67 -0.58 10.62
N GLY A 56 -3.61 -0.84 11.52
CA GLY A 56 -4.85 -0.09 11.62
C GLY A 56 -6.03 -0.92 12.16
N PRO A 57 -7.26 -0.45 11.91
CA PRO A 57 -8.47 -1.19 12.27
C PRO A 57 -8.50 -2.57 11.61
N ASN A 58 -9.10 -3.56 12.27
CA ASN A 58 -9.21 -4.94 11.76
C ASN A 58 -9.65 -5.01 10.28
N PRO A 59 -10.69 -4.29 9.82
CA PRO A 59 -11.10 -4.35 8.42
C PRO A 59 -10.05 -3.86 7.42
N LEU A 60 -9.19 -2.91 7.81
CA LEU A 60 -8.11 -2.41 6.97
C LEU A 60 -7.01 -3.46 6.83
N VAL A 61 -6.64 -4.07 7.95
CA VAL A 61 -5.58 -5.08 7.97
C VAL A 61 -6.02 -6.34 7.24
N GLU A 62 -7.24 -6.80 7.45
CA GLU A 62 -7.81 -7.96 6.74
C GLU A 62 -7.90 -7.70 5.23
N PHE A 63 -8.24 -6.48 4.82
CA PHE A 63 -8.19 -6.08 3.41
C PHE A 63 -6.77 -6.13 2.84
N ALA A 64 -5.77 -5.61 3.58
CA ALA A 64 -4.38 -5.65 3.13
C ALA A 64 -3.85 -7.09 3.03
N GLU A 65 -4.17 -7.95 4.00
CA GLU A 65 -3.87 -9.38 3.97
C GLU A 65 -4.46 -10.04 2.72
N ALA A 66 -5.74 -9.79 2.42
CA ALA A 66 -6.40 -10.34 1.23
C ALA A 66 -5.70 -9.92 -0.06
N VAL A 67 -5.34 -8.64 -0.21
CA VAL A 67 -4.63 -8.12 -1.38
C VAL A 67 -3.29 -8.82 -1.57
N VAL A 68 -2.50 -9.03 -0.50
CA VAL A 68 -1.17 -9.64 -0.63
C VAL A 68 -1.22 -11.15 -0.89
N PHE A 69 -2.21 -11.83 -0.32
CA PHE A 69 -2.39 -13.26 -0.54
C PHE A 69 -2.96 -13.55 -1.94
N GLU A 70 -3.77 -12.65 -2.50
CA GLU A 70 -4.29 -12.77 -3.87
C GLU A 70 -3.16 -12.85 -4.91
N PHE A 71 -2.04 -12.13 -4.72
CA PHE A 71 -0.92 -12.20 -5.66
C PHE A 71 0.16 -13.23 -5.30
N GLY A 72 -0.02 -14.02 -4.24
CA GLY A 72 0.79 -15.20 -3.91
C GLY A 72 1.85 -15.01 -2.83
N ALA A 73 1.81 -13.94 -2.03
CA ALA A 73 2.72 -13.78 -0.89
C ALA A 73 2.42 -14.83 0.21
N PRO A 74 3.43 -15.54 0.75
CA PRO A 74 3.26 -16.38 1.93
C PRO A 74 2.83 -15.57 3.15
N LYS A 75 2.08 -16.22 4.06
CA LYS A 75 1.58 -15.58 5.29
C LYS A 75 2.72 -15.03 6.16
N GLU A 76 3.88 -15.69 6.14
CA GLU A 76 5.06 -15.33 6.92
C GLU A 76 5.65 -13.97 6.50
N GLN A 77 5.40 -13.53 5.26
CA GLN A 77 5.84 -12.25 4.74
C GLN A 77 4.91 -11.09 5.13
N MET A 78 3.70 -11.38 5.62
CA MET A 78 2.74 -10.35 6.06
C MET A 78 2.88 -10.10 7.55
N LYS A 79 3.27 -8.88 7.93
CA LYS A 79 3.39 -8.43 9.31
C LYS A 79 2.26 -7.46 9.62
N THR A 80 1.46 -7.79 10.61
CA THR A 80 0.25 -7.02 10.93
C THR A 80 0.27 -6.52 12.36
N GLU A 81 -0.18 -5.28 12.52
CA GLU A 81 -0.57 -4.75 13.82
C GLU A 81 -2.05 -4.38 13.76
N LYS A 82 -2.87 -5.16 14.48
CA LYS A 82 -4.33 -4.99 14.53
C LYS A 82 -4.69 -4.26 15.82
N TRP A 83 -5.44 -3.17 15.70
CA TRP A 83 -5.97 -2.42 16.84
C TRP A 83 -7.49 -2.61 16.90
N GLY A 84 -7.97 -3.19 18.00
CA GLY A 84 -9.37 -3.51 18.25
C GLY A 84 -9.60 -3.92 19.69
#